data_AF-A0A8X6N4M0-F1
#
_entry.id   AF-A0A8X6N4M0-F1
#
_cell.length_a   1.000
_cell.length_b   1.000
_cell.length_c   1.000
_cell.angle_alpha   90.00
_cell.angle_beta   90.00
_cell.angle_gamma   90.00
#
_symmetry.space_group_name_H-M   'P 1'
#
loop_
_entity.id
_entity.type
_entity.pdbx_description
1 polymer ?
#
loop_
_entity_poly.entity_id
_entity_poly.type
_entity_poly.pdbx_seq_one_letter_code
_entity_poly.pdbx_strand_id
1 'polypeptide(L)'
;MRIFHQCLILTLTFGIVTISAKRWRNKQGRPKNPKHPRGHPRVQDLLQAIKIPFVTPGVGFVIGPDGFPAFLLEPEADIKAPYRLYLPPTLFRDFTIGVTLKPSNSNGGYVFAVVNPTETVVQLGLKLVPSGESTVNLTVYYTDVDMHLTSQPLTTFTVPDFLGMWTRTSSEVVFLLVSGSNSNYFDLQSKYLLLEP
;
A
#
# COMPACT_ATOMS: atom_id res chain seq x y z
N MET A 1 8.89 3.14 -20.74
CA MET A 1 7.88 4.13 -21.15
C MET A 1 7.32 4.70 -19.86
N ARG A 2 7.84 5.85 -19.41
CA ARG A 2 7.49 6.46 -18.12
C ARG A 2 6.19 7.23 -18.33
N ILE A 3 5.12 6.76 -17.69
CA ILE A 3 3.86 7.47 -17.58
C ILE A 3 3.88 8.06 -16.15
N PHE A 4 3.16 9.16 -15.93
CA PHE A 4 2.80 9.77 -14.65
C PHE A 4 3.53 11.09 -14.33
N HIS A 5 2.70 12.14 -14.38
CA HIS A 5 2.97 13.49 -13.88
C HIS A 5 2.16 13.63 -12.58
N GLN A 6 2.73 13.34 -11.42
CA GLN A 6 2.00 13.51 -10.17
C GLN A 6 2.89 14.09 -9.08
N CYS A 7 2.28 14.87 -8.20
CA CYS A 7 2.90 15.31 -6.95
C CYS A 7 2.03 14.78 -5.80
N LEU A 8 2.63 14.03 -4.88
CA LEU A 8 1.94 13.27 -3.86
C LEU A 8 2.63 13.48 -2.53
N ILE A 9 1.84 13.83 -1.53
CA ILE A 9 2.32 13.92 -0.16
C ILE A 9 1.97 12.61 0.54
N LEU A 10 2.93 11.89 1.10
CA LEU A 10 2.74 10.54 1.63
C LEU A 10 3.13 10.38 3.10
N THR A 11 2.27 9.70 3.86
CA THR A 11 2.70 8.82 4.95
C THR A 11 2.13 7.41 4.75
N LEU A 12 2.98 6.37 4.77
CA LEU A 12 2.62 4.97 4.50
C LEU A 12 2.95 4.09 5.71
N THR A 13 1.95 3.43 6.29
CA THR A 13 2.15 2.45 7.35
C THR A 13 1.43 1.15 7.00
N PHE A 14 2.14 0.04 6.80
CA PHE A 14 1.52 -1.28 6.72
C PHE A 14 1.30 -1.81 8.12
N GLY A 15 0.10 -2.29 8.42
CA GLY A 15 -0.21 -2.98 9.68
C GLY A 15 -0.98 -4.26 9.42
N ILE A 16 -0.83 -5.28 10.26
CA ILE A 16 -1.71 -6.46 10.21
C ILE A 16 -2.82 -6.23 11.24
N VAL A 17 -4.06 -6.03 10.80
CA VAL A 17 -5.22 -6.11 11.70
C VAL A 17 -5.71 -7.55 11.67
N THR A 18 -5.35 -8.35 12.68
CA THR A 18 -6.03 -9.63 12.92
C THR A 18 -7.46 -9.36 13.39
N ILE A 19 -8.41 -9.19 12.48
CA ILE A 19 -9.83 -9.28 12.83
C ILE A 19 -10.14 -10.77 12.98
N SER A 20 -10.04 -11.29 14.20
CA SER A 20 -10.51 -12.63 14.54
C SER A 20 -12.05 -12.68 14.51
N ALA A 21 -12.64 -12.58 13.31
CA ALA A 21 -14.05 -12.80 13.08
C ALA A 21 -14.33 -14.30 12.88
N LYS A 22 -14.29 -15.09 13.96
CA LYS A 22 -14.86 -16.45 13.97
C LYS A 22 -15.77 -16.67 15.17
N ARG A 23 -17.02 -16.24 14.97
CA ARG A 23 -18.26 -16.97 15.30
C ARG A 23 -18.33 -17.54 16.73
N TRP A 24 -18.67 -16.66 17.66
CA TRP A 24 -19.18 -17.03 18.99
C TRP A 24 -20.60 -17.60 18.89
N ARG A 25 -20.69 -18.92 18.67
CA ARG A 25 -21.75 -19.75 19.28
C ARG A 25 -21.31 -21.21 19.19
N ASN A 26 -21.08 -21.84 20.32
CA ASN A 26 -21.47 -23.23 20.59
C ASN A 26 -21.43 -23.51 22.11
N LYS A 27 -22.48 -24.16 22.58
CA LYS A 27 -22.68 -24.60 23.96
C LYS A 27 -21.63 -25.65 24.33
N GLN A 28 -21.01 -25.47 25.49
CA GLN A 28 -20.27 -26.43 26.33
C GLN A 28 -19.23 -27.36 25.67
N GLY A 29 -17.95 -27.13 26.00
CA GLY A 29 -16.91 -28.16 25.89
C GLY A 29 -15.50 -27.63 25.62
N ARG A 30 -14.80 -27.20 26.69
CA ARG A 30 -13.35 -26.88 26.84
C ARG A 30 -12.64 -26.12 25.69
N PRO A 31 -12.05 -24.93 25.94
CA PRO A 31 -11.19 -24.28 24.95
C PRO A 31 -9.92 -25.11 24.73
N LYS A 32 -9.73 -25.62 23.51
CA LYS A 32 -8.39 -26.02 23.06
C LYS A 32 -7.55 -24.76 22.99
N ASN A 33 -6.47 -24.69 23.77
CA ASN A 33 -5.52 -23.59 23.77
C ASN A 33 -5.05 -23.35 22.32
N PRO A 34 -5.46 -22.25 21.66
CA PRO A 34 -4.95 -21.95 20.34
C PRO A 34 -3.46 -21.73 20.50
N LYS A 35 -2.62 -22.54 19.84
CA LYS A 35 -1.21 -22.21 19.68
C LYS A 35 -1.16 -20.91 18.90
N HIS A 36 -1.09 -19.79 19.61
CA HIS A 36 -0.91 -18.48 19.03
C HIS A 36 0.43 -18.52 18.29
N PRO A 37 0.48 -18.30 16.96
CA PRO A 37 1.75 -18.04 16.32
C PRO A 37 2.35 -16.81 17.01
N ARG A 38 3.44 -17.00 17.75
CA ARG A 38 4.16 -15.95 18.46
C ARG A 38 4.89 -15.07 17.46
N GLY A 39 4.15 -14.19 16.79
CA GLY A 39 4.67 -13.10 15.99
C GLY A 39 3.92 -11.83 16.36
N HIS A 40 4.62 -10.82 16.86
CA HIS A 40 4.05 -9.48 16.96
C HIS A 40 3.56 -9.03 15.58
N PRO A 41 2.43 -8.30 15.46
CA PRO A 41 2.05 -7.66 14.21
C PRO A 41 3.23 -6.86 13.68
N ARG A 42 3.81 -7.27 12.54
CA ARG A 42 4.94 -6.57 11.94
C ARG A 42 4.38 -5.41 11.15
N VAL A 43 4.45 -4.23 11.75
CA VAL A 43 4.19 -2.97 11.05
C VAL A 43 5.40 -2.65 10.20
N GLN A 44 5.17 -2.31 8.94
CA GLN A 44 6.23 -2.07 7.99
C GLN A 44 6.02 -0.72 7.31
N ASP A 45 7.00 0.16 7.47
CA ASP A 45 6.95 1.52 6.92
C ASP A 45 7.69 1.54 5.57
N LEU A 46 6.94 1.81 4.50
CA LEU A 46 7.52 1.88 3.15
C LEU A 46 8.22 3.20 2.89
N LEU A 47 7.92 4.27 3.65
CA LEU A 47 8.58 5.56 3.48
C LEU A 47 10.07 5.52 3.83
N GLN A 48 10.51 4.49 4.57
CA GLN A 48 11.93 4.25 4.82
C GLN A 48 12.74 4.05 3.52
N ALA A 49 12.09 3.81 2.38
CA ALA A 49 12.73 3.82 1.06
C ALA A 49 13.24 5.21 0.64
N ILE A 50 12.67 6.28 1.20
CA ILE A 50 13.10 7.66 0.97
C ILE A 50 14.32 7.95 1.85
N LYS A 51 15.47 8.20 1.21
CA LYS A 51 16.72 8.50 1.91
C LYS A 51 16.79 9.99 2.26
N ILE A 52 17.22 10.28 3.48
CA ILE A 52 17.53 11.63 3.98
C ILE A 52 19.04 11.68 4.30
N PRO A 53 19.82 12.67 3.83
CA PRO A 53 19.40 13.80 2.99
C PRO A 53 18.88 13.33 1.61
N PHE A 54 17.98 14.11 1.02
CA PHE A 54 17.35 13.76 -0.25
C PHE A 54 18.40 13.68 -1.36
N VAL A 55 18.59 12.48 -1.90
CA VAL A 55 19.49 12.21 -3.04
C VAL A 55 18.75 12.21 -4.37
N THR A 56 17.42 12.10 -4.33
CA THR A 56 16.54 12.07 -5.49
C THR A 56 15.91 13.46 -5.68
N PRO A 57 15.97 14.05 -6.90
CA PRO A 57 15.22 15.26 -7.22
C PRO A 57 13.71 15.11 -6.98
N GLY A 58 13.01 16.21 -6.73
CA GLY A 58 11.55 16.17 -6.53
C GLY A 58 11.11 15.54 -5.21
N VAL A 59 12.01 15.36 -4.23
CA VAL A 59 11.66 14.90 -2.89
C VAL A 59 11.90 16.01 -1.87
N GLY A 60 10.88 16.30 -1.06
CA GLY A 60 10.91 17.37 -0.08
C GLY A 60 10.09 17.06 1.18
N PHE A 61 9.97 18.07 2.04
CA PHE A 61 9.08 18.04 3.19
C PHE A 61 8.00 19.12 3.08
N VAL A 62 6.82 18.78 3.57
CA VAL A 62 5.70 19.71 3.79
C VAL A 62 5.09 19.46 5.17
N ILE A 63 4.21 20.34 5.62
CA ILE A 63 3.46 20.14 6.86
C ILE A 63 2.35 19.11 6.61
N GLY A 64 2.41 18.03 7.38
CA GLY A 64 1.44 16.96 7.45
C GLY A 64 0.12 17.40 8.10
N PRO A 65 -0.92 16.55 8.03
CA PRO A 65 -2.23 16.87 8.59
C PRO A 65 -2.23 16.95 10.13
N ASP A 66 -1.30 16.26 10.76
CA ASP A 66 -1.02 16.25 12.20
C ASP A 66 -0.07 17.38 12.67
N GLY A 67 0.39 18.22 11.74
CA GLY A 67 1.37 19.28 11.99
C GLY A 67 2.84 18.82 11.99
N PHE A 68 3.11 17.53 11.78
CA PHE A 68 4.47 16.98 11.65
C PHE A 68 4.90 16.91 10.18
N PRO A 69 6.21 16.80 9.87
CA PRO A 69 6.67 16.72 8.48
C PRO A 69 6.12 15.49 7.74
N ALA A 70 5.61 15.72 6.53
CA ALA A 70 5.25 14.68 5.56
C ALA A 70 6.13 14.80 4.31
N PHE A 71 6.34 13.70 3.60
CA PHE A 71 7.13 13.71 2.37
C PHE A 71 6.34 14.33 1.24
N LEU A 72 6.92 15.30 0.54
CA LEU A 72 6.47 15.80 -0.74
C LEU A 72 7.21 15.04 -1.84
N LEU A 73 6.47 14.39 -2.73
CA LEU A 73 6.99 13.83 -3.97
C LEU A 73 6.48 14.68 -5.12
N GLU A 74 7.36 15.14 -6.00
CA GLU A 74 7.05 15.87 -7.23
C GLU A 74 7.12 14.91 -8.44
N PRO A 75 6.62 15.30 -9.62
CA PRO A 75 6.55 14.40 -10.79
C PRO A 75 7.89 13.82 -11.23
N GLU A 76 8.99 14.49 -10.90
CA GLU A 76 10.34 14.06 -11.23
C GLU A 76 10.94 13.10 -10.19
N ALA A 77 10.26 12.84 -9.07
CA ALA A 77 10.72 11.93 -8.03
C ALA A 77 10.80 10.48 -8.54
N ASP A 78 12.00 9.91 -8.45
CA ASP A 78 12.28 8.51 -8.83
C ASP A 78 12.84 7.77 -7.60
N ILE A 79 11.93 7.26 -6.76
CA ILE A 79 12.28 6.54 -5.53
C ILE A 79 12.16 5.05 -5.78
N LYS A 80 13.34 4.41 -5.86
CA LYS A 80 13.48 2.98 -6.09
C LYS A 80 14.39 2.36 -5.06
N ALA A 81 13.96 1.24 -4.49
CA ALA A 81 14.78 0.51 -3.53
C ALA A 81 14.53 -1.00 -3.58
N PRO A 82 15.50 -1.84 -3.14
CA PRO A 82 15.28 -3.28 -3.05
C PRO A 82 14.11 -3.60 -2.11
N TYR A 83 13.06 -4.27 -2.60
CA TYR A 83 11.82 -4.44 -1.81
C TYR A 83 12.06 -5.19 -0.50
N ARG A 84 13.00 -6.15 -0.48
CA ARG A 84 13.32 -6.98 0.70
C ARG A 84 13.81 -6.21 1.92
N LEU A 85 14.23 -4.96 1.73
CA LEU A 85 14.60 -4.08 2.85
C LEU A 85 13.37 -3.54 3.59
N TYR A 86 12.23 -3.48 2.90
CA TYR A 86 11.01 -2.83 3.40
C TYR A 86 9.79 -3.74 3.36
N LEU A 87 9.88 -4.97 2.88
CA LEU A 87 8.76 -5.91 2.85
C LEU A 87 9.29 -7.33 3.03
N PRO A 88 8.55 -8.20 3.75
CA PRO A 88 8.91 -9.60 3.82
C PRO A 88 8.76 -10.26 2.44
N PRO A 89 9.55 -11.32 2.16
CA PRO A 89 9.42 -12.07 0.91
C PRO A 89 8.05 -12.76 0.79
N THR A 90 7.40 -13.05 1.91
CA THR A 90 6.06 -13.63 1.96
C THR A 90 5.18 -12.77 2.86
N LEU A 91 4.03 -12.36 2.33
CA LEU A 91 3.00 -11.64 3.09
C LEU A 91 1.95 -12.63 3.58
N PHE A 92 1.43 -12.38 4.78
CA PHE A 92 0.31 -13.17 5.30
C PHE A 92 -0.94 -12.97 4.43
N ARG A 93 -1.80 -13.99 4.41
CA ARG A 93 -3.12 -13.95 3.75
C ARG A 93 -3.92 -12.70 4.08
N ASP A 94 -3.87 -12.29 5.35
CA ASP A 94 -4.60 -11.15 5.87
C ASP A 94 -3.61 -10.06 6.29
N PHE A 95 -3.66 -8.94 5.60
CA PHE A 95 -2.85 -7.76 5.93
C PHE A 95 -3.63 -6.47 5.67
N THR A 96 -3.12 -5.36 6.18
CA THR A 96 -3.70 -4.03 5.99
C THR A 96 -2.68 -3.09 5.37
N ILE A 97 -3.11 -2.38 4.33
CA ILE A 97 -2.38 -1.24 3.79
C ILE A 97 -2.96 0.00 4.45
N GLY A 98 -2.13 0.74 5.17
CA GLY A 98 -2.46 2.07 5.70
C GLY A 98 -1.75 3.15 4.88
N VAL A 99 -2.51 4.07 4.30
CA VAL A 99 -1.95 5.22 3.60
C VAL A 99 -2.67 6.52 3.97
N THR A 100 -1.88 7.55 4.17
CA THR A 100 -2.31 8.95 4.27
C THR A 100 -1.70 9.69 3.11
N LEU A 101 -2.53 10.30 2.25
CA LEU A 101 -2.01 11.05 1.12
C LEU A 101 -2.86 12.25 0.75
N LYS A 102 -2.22 13.21 0.08
CA LYS A 102 -2.84 14.40 -0.49
C LYS A 102 -2.41 14.53 -1.96
N PRO A 103 -3.22 14.02 -2.92
CA PRO A 103 -2.93 14.16 -4.34
C PRO A 103 -3.02 15.62 -4.76
N SER A 104 -2.09 16.06 -5.60
CA SER A 104 -2.11 17.40 -6.21
C SER A 104 -2.91 17.46 -7.52
N ASN A 105 -3.16 16.32 -8.17
CA ASN A 105 -3.94 16.23 -9.40
C ASN A 105 -4.78 14.94 -9.48
N SER A 106 -5.75 14.93 -10.39
CA SER A 106 -6.66 13.83 -10.64
C SER A 106 -6.23 12.94 -11.80
N ASN A 107 -4.93 12.80 -12.12
CA ASN A 107 -4.52 11.93 -13.23
C ASN A 107 -4.49 10.45 -12.83
N GLY A 108 -4.49 10.15 -11.54
CA GLY A 108 -4.28 8.81 -11.00
C GLY A 108 -2.83 8.34 -11.17
N GLY A 109 -2.50 7.26 -10.47
CA GLY A 109 -1.15 6.75 -10.38
C GLY A 109 -1.05 5.60 -9.39
N TYR A 110 0.08 4.93 -9.37
CA TYR A 110 0.41 4.06 -8.24
C TYR A 110 0.82 4.94 -7.05
N VAL A 111 0.52 4.50 -5.83
CA VAL A 111 1.05 5.09 -4.60
C VAL A 111 2.37 4.43 -4.25
N PHE A 112 2.39 3.11 -4.38
CA PHE A 112 3.58 2.29 -4.33
C PHE A 112 3.39 1.07 -5.22
N ALA A 113 4.49 0.52 -5.70
CA ALA A 113 4.48 -0.70 -6.48
C ALA A 113 5.71 -1.57 -6.20
N VAL A 114 5.48 -2.83 -5.90
CA VAL A 114 6.50 -3.89 -5.91
C VAL A 114 6.48 -4.50 -7.30
N VAL A 115 7.58 -4.34 -8.03
CA VAL A 115 7.65 -4.66 -9.46
C VAL A 115 8.68 -5.72 -9.78
N ASN A 116 8.38 -6.48 -10.83
CA ASN A 116 9.32 -7.44 -11.40
C ASN A 116 10.62 -6.74 -11.89
N PRO A 117 11.70 -7.49 -12.16
CA PRO A 117 12.99 -6.89 -12.56
C PRO A 117 12.95 -6.01 -13.81
N THR A 118 11.98 -6.23 -14.71
CA THR A 118 11.79 -5.44 -15.93
C THR A 118 10.87 -4.24 -15.73
N GLU A 119 10.32 -4.04 -14.52
CA GLU A 119 9.40 -2.95 -14.17
C GLU A 119 8.13 -2.91 -15.03
N THR A 120 7.68 -4.07 -15.49
CA THR A 120 6.50 -4.21 -16.36
C THR A 120 5.30 -4.82 -15.66
N VAL A 121 5.52 -5.59 -14.58
CA VAL A 121 4.46 -6.28 -13.85
C VAL A 121 4.52 -5.88 -12.38
N VAL A 122 3.38 -5.40 -11.88
CA VAL A 122 3.18 -5.05 -10.46
C VAL A 122 2.75 -6.32 -9.72
N GLN A 123 3.63 -6.83 -8.86
CA GLN A 123 3.33 -7.98 -8.00
C GLN A 123 2.48 -7.60 -6.80
N LEU A 124 2.68 -6.42 -6.25
CA LEU A 124 1.87 -5.84 -5.18
C LEU A 124 1.88 -4.34 -5.35
N GLY A 125 0.73 -3.70 -5.24
CA GLY A 125 0.68 -2.23 -5.31
C GLY A 125 -0.67 -1.67 -4.94
N LEU A 126 -0.69 -0.38 -4.65
CA LEU A 126 -1.93 0.39 -4.50
C LEU A 126 -1.98 1.43 -5.61
N LYS A 127 -3.07 1.45 -6.37
CA LYS A 127 -3.29 2.40 -7.47
C LYS A 127 -4.53 3.25 -7.19
N LEU A 128 -4.41 4.55 -7.44
CA LEU A 128 -5.49 5.52 -7.44
C LEU A 128 -5.87 5.83 -8.89
N VAL A 129 -7.13 5.75 -9.24
CA VAL A 129 -7.63 6.13 -10.58
C VAL A 129 -8.94 6.89 -10.43
N PRO A 130 -9.10 8.08 -11.02
CA PRO A 130 -10.39 8.79 -11.02
C PRO A 130 -11.50 7.91 -11.58
N SER A 131 -12.69 8.03 -10.99
CA SER A 131 -13.87 7.27 -11.38
C SER A 131 -15.09 8.19 -11.36
N GLY A 132 -15.58 8.62 -12.52
CA GLY A 132 -16.76 9.49 -12.62
C GLY A 132 -16.59 10.88 -11.98
N GLU A 133 -17.72 11.54 -11.69
CA GLU A 133 -17.74 12.88 -11.10
C GLU A 133 -17.50 12.79 -9.58
N SER A 134 -16.30 13.16 -9.15
CA SER A 134 -15.87 13.28 -7.74
C SER A 134 -15.68 11.97 -6.96
N THR A 135 -15.33 10.86 -7.63
CA THR A 135 -14.86 9.65 -6.92
C THR A 135 -13.53 9.14 -7.46
N VAL A 136 -12.82 8.38 -6.64
CA VAL A 136 -11.53 7.76 -6.96
C VAL A 136 -11.62 6.27 -6.63
N ASN A 137 -11.15 5.45 -7.56
CA ASN A 137 -10.95 4.03 -7.37
C ASN A 137 -9.56 3.78 -6.75
N LEU A 138 -9.56 3.13 -5.59
CA LEU A 138 -8.41 2.56 -4.92
C LEU A 138 -8.34 1.09 -5.28
N THR A 139 -7.43 0.72 -6.18
CA THR A 139 -7.21 -0.67 -6.59
C THR A 139 -5.95 -1.23 -5.96
N VAL A 140 -6.12 -2.28 -5.17
CA VAL A 140 -5.00 -3.11 -4.71
C VAL A 140 -4.69 -4.11 -5.80
N TYR A 141 -3.43 -4.18 -6.21
CA TYR A 141 -2.91 -5.17 -7.15
C TYR A 141 -2.20 -6.28 -6.38
N TYR A 142 -2.44 -7.53 -6.79
CA TYR A 142 -1.58 -8.66 -6.46
C TYR A 142 -1.46 -9.56 -7.68
N THR A 143 -0.23 -9.86 -8.09
CA THR A 143 0.05 -10.69 -9.26
C THR A 143 0.98 -11.82 -8.90
N ASP A 144 0.50 -13.05 -9.02
CA ASP A 144 1.35 -14.22 -9.09
C ASP A 144 2.05 -14.22 -10.46
N VAL A 145 3.36 -13.91 -10.47
CA VAL A 145 4.14 -13.77 -11.71
C VAL A 145 4.48 -15.09 -12.39
N ASP A 146 4.36 -16.21 -11.68
CA ASP A 146 4.52 -17.52 -12.28
C ASP A 146 3.26 -17.91 -13.08
N MET A 147 2.11 -17.32 -12.72
CA MET A 147 0.82 -17.58 -13.37
C MET A 147 0.40 -16.49 -14.36
N HIS A 148 0.85 -15.25 -14.19
CA HIS A 148 0.36 -14.10 -14.95
C HIS A 148 1.48 -13.24 -15.54
N LEU A 149 1.36 -12.92 -16.83
CA LEU A 149 2.28 -12.05 -17.56
C LEU A 149 1.95 -10.56 -17.43
N THR A 150 0.79 -10.21 -16.85
CA THR A 150 0.31 -8.84 -16.69
C THR A 150 -0.21 -8.61 -15.27
N SER A 151 -0.14 -7.36 -14.80
CA SER A 151 -0.58 -6.98 -13.46
C SER A 151 -2.07 -7.28 -13.24
N GLN A 152 -2.40 -7.96 -12.14
CA GLN A 152 -3.77 -8.36 -11.80
C GLN A 152 -4.35 -7.50 -10.66
N PRO A 153 -5.53 -6.88 -10.85
CA PRO A 153 -6.23 -6.22 -9.76
C PRO A 153 -6.77 -7.29 -8.80
N LEU A 154 -6.48 -7.13 -7.51
CA LEU A 154 -6.98 -8.02 -6.46
C LEU A 154 -8.36 -7.55 -5.96
N THR A 155 -8.49 -6.24 -5.71
CA THR A 155 -9.75 -5.63 -5.28
C THR A 155 -9.73 -4.13 -5.58
N THR A 156 -10.92 -3.55 -5.76
CA THR A 156 -11.11 -2.12 -6.00
C THR A 156 -12.16 -1.56 -5.04
N PHE A 157 -11.86 -0.40 -4.46
CA PHE A 157 -12.77 0.36 -3.61
C PHE A 157 -13.00 1.73 -4.23
N THR A 158 -14.24 2.18 -4.30
CA THR A 158 -14.56 3.54 -4.75
C THR A 158 -14.80 4.42 -3.54
N VAL A 159 -14.09 5.55 -3.48
CA VAL A 159 -14.20 6.53 -2.40
C VAL A 159 -14.44 7.93 -2.97
N PRO A 160 -15.02 8.87 -2.20
CA PRO A 160 -15.10 10.26 -2.63
C PRO A 160 -13.70 10.80 -2.97
N ASP A 161 -13.62 11.65 -3.98
CA ASP A 161 -12.38 12.34 -4.34
C ASP A 161 -11.91 13.22 -3.17
N PHE A 162 -10.60 13.24 -2.96
CA PHE A 162 -9.90 13.98 -1.91
C PHE A 162 -8.75 14.81 -2.50
N LEU A 163 -8.82 15.14 -3.79
CA LEU A 163 -7.90 16.05 -4.46
C LEU A 163 -7.65 17.33 -3.64
N GLY A 164 -6.38 17.68 -3.45
CA GLY A 164 -5.99 18.89 -2.72
C GLY A 164 -6.33 18.87 -1.22
N MET A 165 -6.83 17.75 -0.70
CA MET A 165 -7.15 17.53 0.70
C MET A 165 -6.41 16.30 1.21
N TRP A 166 -6.10 16.28 2.50
CA TRP A 166 -5.74 15.02 3.15
C TRP A 166 -6.95 14.10 3.12
N THR A 167 -6.73 12.79 2.97
CA THR A 167 -7.83 11.83 2.87
C THR A 167 -8.80 12.01 4.04
N ARG A 168 -10.07 12.28 3.71
CA ARG A 168 -11.04 12.98 4.56
C ARG A 168 -11.68 12.06 5.60
N THR A 169 -10.90 11.59 6.56
CA THR A 169 -11.39 11.01 7.81
C THR A 169 -10.57 11.58 8.95
N SER A 170 -11.21 11.89 10.08
CA SER A 170 -10.56 12.44 11.28
C SER A 170 -9.48 11.52 11.89
N SER A 171 -9.32 10.32 11.32
CA SER A 171 -8.15 9.47 11.37
C SER A 171 -7.60 9.35 9.95
N GLU A 172 -6.44 9.94 9.66
CA GLU A 172 -5.96 10.29 8.32
C GLU A 172 -5.51 9.10 7.44
N VAL A 173 -5.86 7.88 7.82
CA VAL A 173 -5.34 6.65 7.22
C VAL A 173 -6.44 5.87 6.51
N VAL A 174 -6.27 5.63 5.21
CA VAL A 174 -7.07 4.64 4.47
C VAL A 174 -6.55 3.26 4.82
N PHE A 175 -7.35 2.48 5.55
CA PHE A 175 -7.05 1.08 5.86
C PHE A 175 -7.76 0.15 4.87
N LEU A 176 -6.98 -0.57 4.07
CA LEU A 176 -7.49 -1.59 3.16
C LEU A 176 -7.18 -2.98 3.71
N LEU A 177 -8.21 -3.69 4.15
CA LEU A 177 -8.09 -5.10 4.55
C LEU A 177 -8.05 -5.96 3.29
N VAL A 178 -6.92 -6.65 3.12
CA VAL A 178 -6.69 -7.56 2.01
C VAL A 178 -6.74 -8.98 2.56
N SER A 179 -7.64 -9.82 2.04
CA SER A 179 -7.75 -11.24 2.38
C SER A 179 -7.73 -12.09 1.12
N GLY A 180 -6.76 -13.01 1.01
CA GLY A 180 -6.65 -13.93 -0.13
C GLY A 180 -7.73 -15.03 -0.10
N SER A 181 -8.15 -15.56 -1.27
CA SER A 181 -9.17 -16.61 -1.35
C SER A 181 -8.61 -18.04 -1.26
N ASN A 182 -7.44 -18.31 -1.86
CA ASN A 182 -6.96 -19.68 -2.14
C ASN A 182 -5.60 -20.07 -1.50
N SER A 183 -4.79 -19.10 -1.05
CA SER A 183 -3.49 -19.36 -0.41
C SER A 183 -3.43 -18.72 0.98
N ASN A 184 -2.65 -19.32 1.89
CA ASN A 184 -2.39 -18.76 3.22
C ASN A 184 -1.33 -17.64 3.19
N TYR A 185 -0.66 -17.45 2.05
CA TYR A 185 0.42 -16.47 1.87
C TYR A 185 0.40 -15.89 0.45
N PHE A 186 0.94 -14.69 0.34
CA PHE A 186 1.25 -14.01 -0.92
C PHE A 186 2.77 -13.97 -1.08
N ASP A 187 3.31 -14.60 -2.13
CA ASP A 187 4.75 -14.70 -2.33
C ASP A 187 5.25 -13.57 -3.25
N LEU A 188 6.16 -12.75 -2.74
CA LEU A 188 6.78 -11.66 -3.47
C LEU A 188 8.13 -12.13 -4.02
N GLN A 189 8.24 -12.19 -5.34
CA GLN A 189 9.45 -12.57 -6.07
C GLN A 189 10.17 -11.38 -6.75
N SER A 190 9.66 -10.17 -6.55
CA SER A 190 10.14 -8.94 -7.16
C SER A 190 11.56 -8.55 -6.76
N LYS A 191 12.11 -7.51 -7.39
CA LYS A 191 13.38 -6.92 -6.95
C LYS A 191 13.20 -5.56 -6.30
N TYR A 192 12.24 -4.77 -6.78
CA TYR A 192 12.18 -3.37 -6.45
C TYR A 192 10.82 -2.98 -5.87
N LEU A 193 10.89 -2.11 -4.86
CA LEU A 193 9.80 -1.27 -4.40
C LEU A 193 9.98 0.10 -5.04
N LEU A 194 8.90 0.62 -5.59
CA LEU A 194 8.76 1.97 -6.11
C LEU A 194 7.79 2.73 -5.21
N LEU A 195 8.17 3.95 -4.83
CA LEU A 195 7.24 4.95 -4.29
C LEU A 195 7.01 5.95 -5.40
N GLU A 196 5.76 6.11 -5.77
CA GLU A 196 5.36 6.86 -6.95
C GLU A 196 4.72 8.17 -6.50
N PRO A 197 4.98 9.28 -7.21
CA PRO A 197 4.52 10.61 -6.83
C PRO A 197 3.08 10.88 -7.27
#